data_AF-D7UNZ5-F1
#
_entry.id   AF-D7UNZ5-F1
#
_cell.length_a   1.000
_cell.length_b   1.000
_cell.length_c   1.000
_cell.angle_alpha   90.00
_cell.angle_beta   90.00
_cell.angle_gamma   90.00
#
_symmetry.space_group_name_H-M   'P 1'
#
loop_
_entity.id
_entity.type
_entity.pdbx_description
1 polymer ?
#
loop_
_entity_poly.entity_id
_entity_poly.type
_entity_poly.pdbx_seq_one_letter_code
_entity_poly.pdbx_strand_id
1 'polypeptide(L)'
;MASATFSVAKPSLQGFSDFSGLRNSSALPFGKKSSSDEFVSFVSFQTSAMGSNGGYRKGVTEAKLKVAINGFGRIGRNFLRCWHGRKDSPLDVIAINDTGGVKQATHLLKYDSTLGIFDADVKPSGDSALSVDGKIIKIVSDRNPSNLPWGELGIDLVIEGTGVFVDREGAGKHIQAGAKKVLITAPGKGDIPTYVVGVNAELYSHEDTIISNASCTTNCLAPFVKVLDQKFGIIKGTMTTTHSYTGDQRLLDASHRDLRRARAAALNIVPTSTGAAKAVALVLPNLKGKLNGIALRVPTPNVSVVDLVVQVSKKTFAEEVNAAFRGAAANELKGILDVCDEPLVSVGFRCSDVSSTIDSSLTMVMGDDMVKVIAWYDNEWGYSQRVVDLADIVANNWK
;
A
#
# COMPACT_ATOMS: atom_id res chain seq x y z
N MET A 1 -21.95 69.27 -22.40
CA MET A 1 -21.65 69.36 -23.84
C MET A 1 -20.22 68.85 -24.03
N ALA A 2 -19.81 68.04 -24.99
CA ALA A 2 -20.45 67.39 -26.13
C ALA A 2 -19.62 66.12 -26.43
N SER A 3 -20.28 65.19 -27.09
CA SER A 3 -19.78 63.91 -27.61
C SER A 3 -18.69 64.09 -28.68
N ALA A 4 -17.76 63.14 -28.77
CA ALA A 4 -17.02 62.86 -29.99
C ALA A 4 -16.61 61.37 -30.06
N THR A 5 -17.26 60.66 -30.98
CA THR A 5 -16.93 59.32 -31.49
C THR A 5 -15.65 59.34 -32.33
N PHE A 6 -14.82 58.28 -32.25
CA PHE A 6 -13.93 57.91 -33.36
C PHE A 6 -13.75 56.39 -33.54
N SER A 7 -13.68 56.08 -34.83
CA SER A 7 -13.63 54.84 -35.62
C SER A 7 -12.68 53.69 -35.20
N VAL A 8 -13.10 52.51 -35.67
CA VAL A 8 -12.49 51.18 -35.70
C VAL A 8 -11.24 51.10 -36.60
N ALA A 9 -10.25 50.29 -36.17
CA ALA A 9 -9.33 49.56 -37.05
C ALA A 9 -8.92 48.22 -36.39
N LYS A 10 -9.09 47.11 -37.12
CA LYS A 10 -8.67 45.74 -36.74
C LYS A 10 -7.17 45.52 -37.01
N PRO A 11 -6.54 44.58 -36.29
CA PRO A 11 -5.63 43.65 -36.97
C PRO A 11 -5.97 42.16 -36.74
N SER A 12 -5.73 41.44 -37.82
CA SER A 12 -5.66 39.99 -38.08
C SER A 12 -5.45 39.01 -36.92
N LEU A 13 -6.39 38.07 -36.82
CA LEU A 13 -6.23 36.74 -36.21
C LEU A 13 -5.46 35.82 -37.16
N GLN A 14 -4.40 35.17 -36.68
CA GLN A 14 -3.68 34.13 -37.40
C GLN A 14 -3.75 32.81 -36.63
N GLY A 15 -4.57 31.89 -37.18
CA GLY A 15 -4.43 30.44 -37.19
C GLY A 15 -4.07 29.68 -35.90
N PHE A 16 -5.08 29.27 -35.15
CA PHE A 16 -5.05 27.95 -34.49
C PHE A 16 -5.36 26.90 -35.56
N SER A 17 -4.48 25.91 -35.71
CA SER A 17 -4.70 24.78 -36.61
C SER A 17 -5.52 23.70 -35.89
N ASP A 18 -6.59 23.31 -36.55
CA ASP A 18 -7.55 22.29 -36.18
C ASP A 18 -6.89 20.89 -36.09
N PHE A 19 -7.10 20.20 -34.96
CA PHE A 19 -6.99 18.75 -34.88
C PHE A 19 -8.41 18.18 -34.76
N SER A 20 -9.10 18.12 -35.91
CA SER A 20 -10.36 17.40 -36.06
C SER A 20 -10.07 16.01 -36.65
N GLY A 21 -10.30 14.97 -35.84
CA GLY A 21 -9.98 13.60 -36.18
C GLY A 21 -10.88 12.58 -35.51
N LEU A 22 -12.18 12.87 -35.38
CA LEU A 22 -13.19 11.86 -35.06
C LEU A 22 -13.76 11.32 -36.38
N ARG A 23 -13.40 10.08 -36.73
CA ARG A 23 -14.17 9.27 -37.67
C ARG A 23 -14.83 8.11 -36.92
N ASN A 24 -16.15 8.15 -36.95
CA ASN A 24 -17.05 7.06 -36.64
C ASN A 24 -16.86 5.94 -37.69
N SER A 25 -16.69 4.69 -37.27
CA SER A 25 -17.02 3.56 -38.13
C SER A 25 -17.64 2.44 -37.30
N SER A 26 -18.75 1.96 -37.84
CA SER A 26 -19.76 1.07 -37.30
C SER A 26 -19.28 -0.35 -37.03
N ALA A 27 -19.94 -0.97 -36.06
CA ALA A 27 -19.93 -2.39 -35.74
C ALA A 27 -20.13 -3.30 -36.97
N LEU A 28 -19.52 -4.49 -36.93
CA LEU A 28 -20.13 -5.79 -37.27
C LEU A 28 -19.28 -6.94 -36.70
N PRO A 29 -19.89 -8.06 -36.26
CA PRO A 29 -19.22 -9.18 -35.61
C PRO A 29 -18.84 -10.29 -36.61
N PHE A 30 -17.76 -11.04 -36.35
CA PHE A 30 -17.48 -12.28 -37.07
C PHE A 30 -17.36 -13.47 -36.12
N GLY A 31 -18.23 -14.45 -36.36
CA GLY A 31 -18.30 -15.71 -35.65
C GLY A 31 -17.48 -16.84 -36.29
N LYS A 32 -17.36 -17.89 -35.48
CA LYS A 32 -17.15 -19.32 -35.73
C LYS A 32 -16.91 -19.82 -37.17
N LYS A 33 -15.83 -20.60 -37.30
CA LYS A 33 -15.75 -21.93 -37.97
C LYS A 33 -14.85 -22.81 -37.08
N SER A 34 -15.35 -23.85 -36.41
CA SER A 34 -15.56 -25.23 -36.88
C SER A 34 -14.28 -25.94 -37.32
N SER A 35 -13.78 -26.83 -36.47
CA SER A 35 -13.22 -28.12 -36.90
C SER A 35 -13.76 -29.20 -35.97
N SER A 36 -14.69 -29.98 -36.52
CA SER A 36 -15.14 -31.28 -36.04
C SER A 36 -13.98 -32.26 -36.13
N ASP A 37 -13.38 -32.67 -35.00
CA ASP A 37 -12.50 -33.87 -34.95
C ASP A 37 -12.15 -34.35 -33.52
N GLU A 38 -13.02 -34.16 -32.51
CA GLU A 38 -12.75 -34.67 -31.15
C GLU A 38 -13.97 -35.25 -30.43
N PHE A 39 -14.96 -35.78 -31.17
CA PHE A 39 -16.14 -36.44 -30.58
C PHE A 39 -16.13 -37.98 -30.72
N VAL A 40 -15.06 -38.57 -31.28
CA VAL A 40 -14.96 -40.01 -31.51
C VAL A 40 -13.57 -40.55 -31.12
N SER A 41 -13.20 -40.40 -29.86
CA SER A 41 -12.26 -41.35 -29.20
C SER A 41 -12.80 -41.87 -27.87
N PHE A 42 -14.06 -41.57 -27.57
CA PHE A 42 -14.81 -42.21 -26.51
C PHE A 42 -15.24 -43.60 -27.00
N VAL A 43 -14.84 -44.64 -26.27
CA VAL A 43 -15.14 -46.07 -26.46
C VAL A 43 -13.98 -46.87 -27.08
N SER A 44 -12.92 -47.09 -26.29
CA SER A 44 -12.23 -48.38 -26.27
C SER A 44 -12.18 -48.88 -24.82
N PHE A 45 -13.05 -49.85 -24.57
CA PHE A 45 -13.19 -50.61 -23.34
C PHE A 45 -11.95 -51.50 -23.17
N GLN A 46 -11.16 -51.31 -22.12
CA GLN A 46 -10.21 -52.32 -21.65
C GLN A 46 -10.31 -52.46 -20.13
N THR A 47 -11.05 -53.49 -19.74
CA THR A 47 -11.05 -54.13 -18.43
C THR A 47 -9.65 -54.62 -18.06
N SER A 48 -9.11 -54.17 -16.92
CA SER A 48 -8.04 -54.88 -16.20
C SER A 48 -7.93 -54.40 -14.74
N ALA A 49 -8.19 -55.34 -13.83
CA ALA A 49 -7.72 -55.45 -12.45
C ALA A 49 -7.98 -54.29 -11.46
N MET A 50 -8.98 -54.50 -10.61
CA MET A 50 -9.06 -53.90 -9.27
C MET A 50 -7.82 -54.30 -8.46
N GLY A 51 -6.90 -53.35 -8.29
CA GLY A 51 -5.79 -53.43 -7.35
C GLY A 51 -5.89 -52.26 -6.39
N SER A 52 -6.31 -52.53 -5.16
CA SER A 52 -6.35 -51.57 -4.06
C SER A 52 -4.94 -51.05 -3.75
N ASN A 53 -4.67 -49.80 -4.08
CA ASN A 53 -3.58 -49.03 -3.47
C ASN A 53 -4.05 -47.60 -3.25
N GLY A 54 -4.86 -47.43 -2.19
CA GLY A 54 -5.21 -46.14 -1.62
C GLY A 54 -4.00 -45.51 -0.93
N GLY A 55 -3.06 -45.01 -1.73
CA GLY A 55 -2.02 -44.11 -1.26
C GLY A 55 -2.59 -42.71 -1.13
N TYR A 56 -3.21 -42.39 0.02
CA TYR A 56 -3.40 -41.00 0.42
C TYR A 56 -2.00 -40.37 0.50
N ARG A 57 -1.58 -39.69 -0.56
CA ARG A 57 -0.53 -38.68 -0.45
C ARG A 57 -1.12 -37.58 0.42
N LYS A 58 -0.89 -37.66 1.73
CA LYS A 58 -0.95 -36.48 2.60
C LYS A 58 -0.02 -35.46 1.95
N GLY A 59 -0.58 -34.51 1.23
CA GLY A 59 0.12 -33.28 0.93
C GLY A 59 0.62 -32.75 2.27
N VAL A 60 1.88 -32.31 2.32
CA VAL A 60 2.38 -31.58 3.48
C VAL A 60 1.54 -30.31 3.52
N THR A 61 0.46 -30.30 4.30
CA THR A 61 -0.24 -29.07 4.66
C THR A 61 0.69 -28.33 5.58
N GLU A 62 1.49 -27.45 5.02
CA GLU A 62 2.21 -26.45 5.78
C GLU A 62 1.19 -25.69 6.63
N ALA A 63 1.41 -25.66 7.94
CA ALA A 63 0.46 -25.07 8.88
C ALA A 63 0.42 -23.56 8.63
N LYS A 64 -0.70 -23.06 8.11
CA LYS A 64 -0.87 -21.63 7.88
C LYS A 64 -1.15 -20.89 9.18
N LEU A 65 -0.55 -19.71 9.32
CA LEU A 65 -0.73 -18.82 10.46
C LEU A 65 -2.13 -18.19 10.39
N LYS A 66 -2.92 -18.32 11.46
CA LYS A 66 -4.30 -17.80 11.48
C LYS A 66 -4.31 -16.30 11.73
N VAL A 67 -4.85 -15.55 10.79
CA VAL A 67 -4.87 -14.09 10.82
C VAL A 67 -6.28 -13.54 11.01
N ALA A 68 -6.42 -12.52 11.85
CA ALA A 68 -7.61 -11.67 11.89
C ALA A 68 -7.29 -10.23 11.51
N ILE A 69 -8.23 -9.54 10.87
CA ILE A 69 -8.12 -8.12 10.53
C ILE A 69 -9.00 -7.31 11.48
N ASN A 70 -8.42 -6.45 12.31
CA ASN A 70 -9.17 -5.51 13.14
C ASN A 70 -9.29 -4.15 12.43
N GLY A 71 -10.52 -3.73 12.12
CA GLY A 71 -10.77 -2.51 11.36
C GLY A 71 -10.69 -2.75 9.86
N PHE A 72 -11.83 -3.12 9.27
CA PHE A 72 -11.95 -3.34 7.83
C PHE A 72 -12.14 -2.05 7.01
N GLY A 73 -11.38 -1.04 7.39
CA GLY A 73 -11.29 0.25 6.72
C GLY A 73 -10.40 0.17 5.48
N ARG A 74 -9.68 1.26 5.21
CA ARG A 74 -9.00 1.40 3.94
C ARG A 74 -7.83 0.43 3.76
N ILE A 75 -6.98 0.32 4.78
CA ILE A 75 -5.84 -0.61 4.81
C ILE A 75 -6.31 -2.05 5.05
N GLY A 76 -7.27 -2.30 5.94
CA GLY A 76 -7.76 -3.66 6.20
C GLY A 76 -8.31 -4.36 4.94
N ARG A 77 -9.06 -3.64 4.10
CA ARG A 77 -9.54 -4.17 2.81
C ARG A 77 -8.41 -4.40 1.82
N ASN A 78 -7.45 -3.49 1.75
CA ASN A 78 -6.32 -3.61 0.83
C ASN A 78 -5.38 -4.74 1.26
N PHE A 79 -5.16 -4.95 2.56
CA PHE A 79 -4.45 -6.12 3.09
C PHE A 79 -5.09 -7.42 2.56
N LEU A 80 -6.42 -7.55 2.64
CA LEU A 80 -7.11 -8.73 2.14
C LEU A 80 -6.93 -8.90 0.62
N ARG A 81 -7.05 -7.81 -0.16
CA ARG A 81 -6.84 -7.83 -1.62
C ARG A 81 -5.40 -8.24 -1.97
N CYS A 82 -4.40 -7.66 -1.31
CA CYS A 82 -2.99 -7.98 -1.50
C CYS A 82 -2.68 -9.43 -1.10
N TRP A 83 -3.21 -9.90 0.04
CA TRP A 83 -3.04 -11.27 0.50
C TRP A 83 -3.67 -12.28 -0.45
N HIS A 84 -4.89 -12.02 -0.94
CA HIS A 84 -5.58 -12.88 -1.90
C HIS A 84 -4.84 -13.02 -3.22
N GLY A 85 -4.15 -11.96 -3.67
CA GLY A 85 -3.29 -12.01 -4.85
C GLY A 85 -2.02 -12.87 -4.72
N ARG A 86 -1.70 -13.39 -3.52
CA ARG A 86 -0.52 -14.23 -3.28
C ARG A 86 -0.87 -15.72 -3.41
N LYS A 87 -0.14 -16.44 -4.27
CA LYS A 87 -0.34 -17.89 -4.47
C LYS A 87 0.06 -18.72 -3.24
N ASP A 88 1.20 -18.39 -2.64
CA ASP A 88 1.84 -19.21 -1.61
C ASP A 88 2.02 -18.45 -0.28
N SER A 89 1.01 -17.67 0.14
CA SER A 89 1.10 -16.99 1.44
C SER A 89 0.96 -18.02 2.59
N PRO A 90 1.85 -17.94 3.62
CA PRO A 90 1.76 -18.73 4.85
C PRO A 90 0.61 -18.27 5.75
N LEU A 91 -0.13 -17.23 5.39
CA LEU A 91 -1.23 -16.67 6.17
C LEU A 91 -2.57 -17.29 5.76
N ASP A 92 -3.44 -17.51 6.74
CA ASP A 92 -4.83 -17.90 6.56
C ASP A 92 -5.75 -16.89 7.25
N VAL A 93 -6.43 -16.04 6.46
CA VAL A 93 -7.35 -15.04 7.00
C VAL A 93 -8.64 -15.72 7.49
N ILE A 94 -8.87 -15.69 8.80
CA ILE A 94 -9.98 -16.38 9.47
C ILE A 94 -11.15 -15.43 9.74
N ALA A 95 -10.84 -14.22 10.21
CA ALA A 95 -11.85 -13.30 10.69
C ALA A 95 -11.53 -11.83 10.40
N ILE A 96 -12.58 -11.04 10.33
CA ILE A 96 -12.53 -9.59 10.16
C ILE A 96 -13.45 -8.97 11.21
N ASN A 97 -12.94 -8.00 11.97
CA ASN A 97 -13.77 -7.15 12.80
C ASN A 97 -14.17 -5.89 12.02
N ASP A 98 -15.47 -5.75 11.75
CA ASP A 98 -16.06 -4.58 11.09
C ASP A 98 -17.43 -4.25 11.70
N THR A 99 -17.52 -3.06 12.29
CA THR A 99 -18.78 -2.53 12.87
C THR A 99 -19.87 -2.27 11.83
N GLY A 100 -19.54 -2.24 10.53
CA GLY A 100 -20.51 -2.14 9.43
C GLY A 100 -21.24 -3.46 9.11
N GLY A 101 -20.76 -4.58 9.65
CA GLY A 101 -21.32 -5.92 9.42
C GLY A 101 -21.08 -6.47 8.00
N VAL A 102 -21.59 -7.68 7.75
CA VAL A 102 -21.31 -8.46 6.52
C VAL A 102 -21.64 -7.69 5.25
N LYS A 103 -22.82 -7.05 5.19
CA LYS A 103 -23.28 -6.36 3.98
C LYS A 103 -22.31 -5.25 3.56
N GLN A 104 -21.90 -4.40 4.51
CA GLN A 104 -21.00 -3.29 4.22
C GLN A 104 -19.59 -3.78 3.92
N ALA A 105 -19.06 -4.72 4.71
CA ALA A 105 -17.75 -5.32 4.49
C ALA A 105 -17.66 -5.95 3.09
N THR A 106 -18.66 -6.74 2.70
CA THR A 106 -18.73 -7.39 1.38
C THR A 106 -18.81 -6.37 0.25
N HIS A 107 -19.70 -5.37 0.37
CA HIS A 107 -19.89 -4.36 -0.67
C HIS A 107 -18.64 -3.52 -0.88
N LEU A 108 -18.03 -3.02 0.21
CA LEU A 108 -16.84 -2.18 0.17
C LEU A 108 -15.56 -2.95 -0.18
N LEU A 109 -15.52 -4.26 0.04
CA LEU A 109 -14.45 -5.11 -0.48
C LEU A 109 -14.59 -5.30 -1.99
N LYS A 110 -15.81 -5.47 -2.52
CA LYS A 110 -16.05 -5.68 -3.95
C LYS A 110 -15.85 -4.41 -4.78
N TYR A 111 -16.34 -3.26 -4.30
CA TYR A 111 -16.34 -2.01 -5.06
C TYR A 111 -15.45 -0.96 -4.39
N ASP A 112 -14.52 -0.41 -5.17
CA ASP A 112 -13.57 0.61 -4.69
C ASP A 112 -13.40 1.74 -5.71
N SER A 113 -13.56 2.99 -5.27
CA SER A 113 -13.44 4.16 -6.15
C SER A 113 -12.02 4.40 -6.64
N THR A 114 -11.00 4.01 -5.87
CA THR A 114 -9.60 4.17 -6.22
C THR A 114 -9.11 2.98 -7.01
N LEU A 115 -9.41 1.76 -6.56
CA LEU A 115 -8.82 0.53 -7.08
C LEU A 115 -9.72 -0.20 -8.09
N GLY A 116 -10.98 0.21 -8.25
CA GLY A 116 -11.97 -0.45 -9.10
C GLY A 116 -12.63 -1.66 -8.43
N ILE A 117 -13.26 -2.49 -9.26
CA ILE A 117 -13.93 -3.72 -8.82
C ILE A 117 -12.85 -4.75 -8.49
N PHE A 118 -12.97 -5.40 -7.34
CA PHE A 118 -12.05 -6.48 -6.96
C PHE A 118 -12.31 -7.71 -7.83
N ASP A 119 -11.26 -8.22 -8.46
CA ASP A 119 -11.30 -9.39 -9.36
C ASP A 119 -11.35 -10.71 -8.56
N ALA A 120 -12.44 -10.90 -7.83
CA ALA A 120 -12.74 -12.11 -7.06
C ALA A 120 -14.27 -12.26 -6.90
N ASP A 121 -14.75 -13.50 -6.71
CA ASP A 121 -16.14 -13.76 -6.34
C ASP A 121 -16.38 -13.42 -4.87
N VAL A 122 -16.69 -12.15 -4.62
CA VAL A 122 -17.02 -11.61 -3.29
C VAL A 122 -18.53 -11.61 -3.08
N LYS A 123 -18.99 -12.37 -2.07
CA LYS A 123 -20.41 -12.48 -1.72
C LYS A 123 -20.64 -12.64 -0.21
N PRO A 124 -21.80 -12.23 0.33
CA PRO A 124 -22.17 -12.59 1.69
C PRO A 124 -22.31 -14.10 1.81
N SER A 125 -21.94 -14.65 2.96
CA SER A 125 -22.14 -16.07 3.30
C SER A 125 -22.94 -16.13 4.60
N GLY A 126 -24.26 -16.00 4.48
CA GLY A 126 -25.14 -15.78 5.63
C GLY A 126 -24.92 -14.42 6.29
N ASP A 127 -25.33 -14.30 7.55
CA ASP A 127 -25.34 -13.03 8.29
C ASP A 127 -24.08 -12.76 9.11
N SER A 128 -23.14 -13.71 9.14
CA SER A 128 -21.94 -13.65 9.99
C SER A 128 -20.62 -13.90 9.26
N ALA A 129 -20.63 -14.01 7.93
CA ALA A 129 -19.42 -14.22 7.14
C ALA A 129 -19.54 -13.65 5.73
N LEU A 130 -18.39 -13.44 5.09
CA LEU A 130 -18.27 -13.22 3.65
C LEU A 130 -17.46 -14.34 3.00
N SER A 131 -17.68 -14.56 1.72
CA SER A 131 -16.93 -15.48 0.87
C SER A 131 -16.10 -14.69 -0.14
N VAL A 132 -14.84 -15.10 -0.34
CA VAL A 132 -13.97 -14.64 -1.43
C VAL A 132 -13.45 -15.88 -2.15
N ASP A 133 -13.87 -16.10 -3.40
CA ASP A 133 -13.55 -17.31 -4.19
C ASP A 133 -13.81 -18.61 -3.43
N GLY A 134 -14.93 -18.66 -2.72
CA GLY A 134 -15.35 -19.80 -1.90
C GLY A 134 -14.70 -19.89 -0.52
N LYS A 135 -13.65 -19.12 -0.22
CA LYS A 135 -13.08 -19.04 1.13
C LYS A 135 -14.00 -18.24 2.05
N ILE A 136 -14.46 -18.88 3.12
CA ILE A 136 -15.31 -18.25 4.14
C ILE A 136 -14.44 -17.50 5.15
N ILE A 137 -14.76 -16.23 5.39
CA ILE A 137 -14.11 -15.36 6.37
C ILE A 137 -15.19 -14.82 7.32
N LYS A 138 -15.02 -15.09 8.61
CA LYS A 138 -15.99 -14.69 9.64
C LYS A 138 -15.98 -13.17 9.83
N ILE A 139 -17.14 -12.57 9.96
CA ILE A 139 -17.31 -11.17 10.32
C ILE A 139 -17.75 -11.11 11.78
N VAL A 140 -16.96 -10.42 12.59
CA VAL A 140 -17.30 -10.04 13.96
C VAL A 140 -17.46 -8.52 14.03
N SER A 141 -18.12 -8.03 15.08
CA SER A 141 -18.41 -6.60 15.21
C SER A 141 -18.41 -6.18 16.68
N ASP A 142 -17.25 -5.74 17.17
CA ASP A 142 -17.14 -5.05 18.46
C ASP A 142 -16.14 -3.88 18.35
N ARG A 143 -16.42 -2.78 19.05
CA ARG A 143 -15.54 -1.62 19.13
C ARG A 143 -14.45 -1.78 20.19
N ASN A 144 -14.65 -2.67 21.17
CA ASN A 144 -13.71 -2.98 22.21
C ASN A 144 -12.91 -4.24 21.84
N PRO A 145 -11.59 -4.11 21.56
CA PRO A 145 -10.73 -5.24 21.21
C PRO A 145 -10.76 -6.42 22.19
N SER A 146 -10.96 -6.17 23.49
CA SER A 146 -10.97 -7.21 24.53
C SER A 146 -12.18 -8.15 24.45
N ASN A 147 -13.25 -7.75 23.78
CA ASN A 147 -14.47 -8.56 23.62
C ASN A 147 -14.41 -9.49 22.39
N LEU A 148 -13.40 -9.32 21.53
CA LEU A 148 -13.32 -10.04 20.27
C LEU A 148 -12.98 -11.51 20.53
N PRO A 149 -13.57 -12.46 19.78
CA PRO A 149 -13.44 -13.89 20.07
C PRO A 149 -12.12 -14.49 19.52
N TRP A 150 -10.98 -13.83 19.74
CA TRP A 150 -9.70 -14.23 19.14
C TRP A 150 -9.21 -15.57 19.67
N GLY A 151 -9.33 -15.82 20.97
CA GLY A 151 -8.99 -17.10 21.58
C GLY A 151 -9.87 -18.25 21.06
N GLU A 152 -11.19 -18.02 20.96
CA GLU A 152 -12.14 -19.03 20.43
C GLU A 152 -11.86 -19.39 18.97
N LEU A 153 -11.44 -18.41 18.17
CA LEU A 153 -11.09 -18.61 16.77
C LEU A 153 -9.66 -19.10 16.55
N GLY A 154 -8.86 -19.16 17.63
CA GLY A 154 -7.45 -19.54 17.59
C GLY A 154 -6.61 -18.60 16.72
N ILE A 155 -6.84 -17.29 16.82
CA ILE A 155 -6.11 -16.29 16.04
C ILE A 155 -4.67 -16.18 16.54
N ASP A 156 -3.71 -16.34 15.63
CA ASP A 156 -2.29 -16.18 15.95
C ASP A 156 -1.86 -14.71 15.81
N LEU A 157 -2.21 -14.06 14.70
CA LEU A 157 -1.81 -12.68 14.39
C LEU A 157 -3.02 -11.79 14.09
N VAL A 158 -3.09 -10.63 14.74
CA VAL A 158 -4.06 -9.57 14.42
C VAL A 158 -3.40 -8.47 13.61
N ILE A 159 -3.97 -8.13 12.46
CA ILE A 159 -3.65 -6.94 11.68
C ILE A 159 -4.49 -5.78 12.22
N GLU A 160 -3.88 -4.89 13.00
CA GLU A 160 -4.52 -3.75 13.62
C GLU A 160 -4.57 -2.56 12.65
N GLY A 161 -5.70 -2.45 11.93
CA GLY A 161 -5.96 -1.49 10.87
C GLY A 161 -6.94 -0.38 11.21
N THR A 162 -7.32 -0.21 12.48
CA THR A 162 -8.23 0.88 12.92
C THR A 162 -7.52 2.23 12.99
N GLY A 163 -6.21 2.24 13.24
CA GLY A 163 -5.42 3.44 13.52
C GLY A 163 -5.66 4.07 14.89
N VAL A 164 -6.47 3.43 15.75
CA VAL A 164 -6.78 3.90 17.11
C VAL A 164 -5.85 3.24 18.13
N PHE A 165 -5.67 1.92 18.03
CA PHE A 165 -4.91 1.12 19.00
C PHE A 165 -3.43 1.02 18.60
N VAL A 166 -2.73 2.14 18.72
CA VAL A 166 -1.34 2.29 18.26
C VAL A 166 -0.29 2.29 19.38
N ASP A 167 -0.69 1.98 20.61
CA ASP A 167 0.19 1.82 21.77
C ASP A 167 0.06 0.41 22.38
N ARG A 168 0.98 0.08 23.29
CA ARG A 168 1.10 -1.26 23.89
C ARG A 168 -0.16 -1.65 24.66
N GLU A 169 -0.77 -0.71 25.36
CA GLU A 169 -2.01 -0.94 26.11
C GLU A 169 -3.19 -1.20 25.17
N GLY A 170 -3.40 -0.33 24.18
CA GLY A 170 -4.49 -0.42 23.22
C GLY A 170 -4.41 -1.69 22.37
N ALA A 171 -3.26 -1.93 21.73
CA ALA A 171 -3.04 -3.13 20.92
C ALA A 171 -3.01 -4.41 21.78
N GLY A 172 -2.49 -4.33 23.02
CA GLY A 172 -2.43 -5.45 23.96
C GLY A 172 -3.79 -6.03 24.34
N LYS A 173 -4.88 -5.28 24.15
CA LYS A 173 -6.25 -5.78 24.34
C LYS A 173 -6.59 -6.94 23.40
N HIS A 174 -5.99 -7.00 22.20
CA HIS A 174 -6.14 -8.17 21.33
C HIS A 174 -5.47 -9.42 21.89
N ILE A 175 -4.35 -9.25 22.58
CA ILE A 175 -3.65 -10.35 23.24
C ILE A 175 -4.48 -10.86 24.43
N GLN A 176 -5.07 -9.93 25.20
CA GLN A 176 -6.01 -10.28 26.27
C GLN A 176 -7.24 -11.05 25.75
N ALA A 177 -7.71 -10.72 24.55
CA ALA A 177 -8.79 -11.43 23.86
C ALA A 177 -8.38 -12.82 23.31
N GLY A 178 -7.10 -13.20 23.44
CA GLY A 178 -6.59 -14.52 23.09
C GLY A 178 -5.78 -14.59 21.78
N ALA A 179 -5.52 -13.47 21.11
CA ALA A 179 -4.56 -13.45 20.01
C ALA A 179 -3.12 -13.58 20.54
N LYS A 180 -2.20 -14.15 19.76
CA LYS A 180 -0.80 -14.30 20.20
C LYS A 180 0.06 -13.08 19.88
N LYS A 181 -0.17 -12.44 18.73
CA LYS A 181 0.58 -11.26 18.27
C LYS A 181 -0.30 -10.21 17.59
N VAL A 182 0.21 -8.99 17.52
CA VAL A 182 -0.43 -7.85 16.85
C VAL A 182 0.57 -7.13 15.94
N LEU A 183 0.15 -6.87 14.70
CA LEU A 183 0.86 -6.04 13.73
C LEU A 183 0.05 -4.77 13.46
N ILE A 184 0.58 -3.63 13.88
CA ILE A 184 -0.04 -2.31 13.75
C ILE A 184 0.26 -1.73 12.38
N THR A 185 -0.77 -1.32 11.64
CA THR A 185 -0.64 -0.70 10.31
C THR A 185 -0.54 0.84 10.36
N ALA A 186 0.17 1.34 11.37
CA ALA A 186 0.43 2.75 11.62
C ALA A 186 1.68 2.88 12.52
N PRO A 187 2.30 4.08 12.64
CA PRO A 187 3.40 4.29 13.59
C PRO A 187 2.98 3.94 15.02
N GLY A 188 3.69 2.96 15.60
CA GLY A 188 3.55 2.61 17.01
C GLY A 188 3.99 3.75 17.92
N LYS A 189 3.36 3.87 19.09
CA LYS A 189 3.75 4.80 20.15
C LYS A 189 4.60 4.10 21.21
N GLY A 190 5.48 4.87 21.84
CA GLY A 190 6.33 4.37 22.91
C GLY A 190 7.47 3.50 22.37
N ASP A 191 7.61 2.31 22.92
CA ASP A 191 8.71 1.37 22.71
C ASP A 191 8.35 0.22 21.76
N ILE A 192 7.29 0.36 20.97
CA ILE A 192 6.85 -0.67 20.01
C ILE A 192 7.92 -0.83 18.91
N PRO A 193 8.49 -2.03 18.73
CA PRO A 193 9.43 -2.32 17.65
C PRO A 193 8.80 -1.99 16.28
N THR A 194 9.56 -1.25 15.48
CA THR A 194 9.12 -0.79 14.16
C THR A 194 9.99 -1.43 13.09
N TYR A 195 9.34 -2.06 12.12
CA TYR A 195 9.99 -2.76 11.03
C TYR A 195 9.53 -2.21 9.68
N VAL A 196 10.49 -2.04 8.77
CA VAL A 196 10.27 -1.68 7.37
C VAL A 196 10.96 -2.73 6.50
N VAL A 197 10.17 -3.39 5.66
CA VAL A 197 10.63 -4.46 4.77
C VAL A 197 11.65 -3.91 3.76
N GLY A 198 12.76 -4.63 3.57
CA GLY A 198 13.92 -4.20 2.78
C GLY A 198 14.88 -3.26 3.53
N VAL A 199 14.51 -2.78 4.72
CA VAL A 199 15.34 -1.87 5.52
C VAL A 199 15.92 -2.55 6.75
N ASN A 200 15.06 -2.99 7.67
CA ASN A 200 15.44 -3.61 8.94
C ASN A 200 14.54 -4.78 9.37
N ALA A 201 13.60 -5.23 8.53
CA ALA A 201 12.65 -6.29 8.89
C ALA A 201 13.33 -7.65 9.14
N GLU A 202 14.55 -7.85 8.64
CA GLU A 202 15.42 -8.99 8.97
C GLU A 202 15.83 -9.04 10.44
N LEU A 203 15.71 -7.93 11.17
CA LEU A 203 15.94 -7.84 12.61
C LEU A 203 14.68 -8.18 13.43
N TYR A 204 13.62 -8.65 12.79
CA TYR A 204 12.41 -9.09 13.47
C TYR A 204 12.74 -10.19 14.49
N SER A 205 12.21 -10.01 15.71
CA SER A 205 12.33 -10.98 16.80
C SER A 205 10.97 -11.65 17.04
N HIS A 206 10.93 -12.98 17.12
CA HIS A 206 9.69 -13.70 17.43
C HIS A 206 9.18 -13.36 18.84
N GLU A 207 10.02 -12.81 19.70
CA GLU A 207 9.69 -12.39 21.06
C GLU A 207 8.84 -11.10 21.05
N ASP A 208 8.86 -10.35 19.95
CA ASP A 208 8.04 -9.15 19.79
C ASP A 208 6.58 -9.54 19.54
N THR A 209 5.74 -9.28 20.54
CA THR A 209 4.31 -9.61 20.50
C THR A 209 3.47 -8.52 19.85
N ILE A 210 3.92 -7.27 19.88
CA ILE A 210 3.27 -6.13 19.26
C ILE A 210 4.31 -5.38 18.45
N ILE A 211 4.11 -5.28 17.14
CA ILE A 211 5.04 -4.63 16.22
C ILE A 211 4.31 -3.61 15.33
N SER A 212 5.05 -2.68 14.75
CA SER A 212 4.54 -1.65 13.84
C SER A 212 5.19 -1.77 12.45
N ASN A 213 4.37 -1.71 11.41
CA ASN A 213 4.83 -1.57 10.02
C ASN A 213 5.13 -0.10 9.64
N ALA A 214 5.37 0.77 10.62
CA ALA A 214 5.56 2.21 10.44
C ALA A 214 4.40 2.90 9.67
N SER A 215 4.70 3.97 8.94
CA SER A 215 3.75 4.68 8.06
C SER A 215 4.06 4.40 6.58
N CYS A 216 3.11 4.70 5.69
CA CYS A 216 3.32 4.67 4.24
C CYS A 216 4.47 5.58 3.80
N THR A 217 4.56 6.81 4.32
CA THR A 217 5.67 7.72 4.02
C THR A 217 7.01 7.19 4.54
N THR A 218 7.06 6.53 5.71
CA THR A 218 8.30 5.90 6.20
C THR A 218 8.71 4.72 5.32
N ASN A 219 7.76 3.90 4.87
CA ASN A 219 8.03 2.80 3.95
C ASN A 219 8.51 3.28 2.58
N CYS A 220 8.05 4.45 2.11
CA CYS A 220 8.59 5.07 0.90
C CYS A 220 10.00 5.65 1.14
N LEU A 221 10.18 6.41 2.22
CA LEU A 221 11.41 7.17 2.48
C LEU A 221 12.60 6.28 2.86
N ALA A 222 12.41 5.30 3.73
CA ALA A 222 13.50 4.55 4.32
C ALA A 222 14.33 3.71 3.32
N PRO A 223 13.74 3.02 2.31
CA PRO A 223 14.51 2.25 1.33
C PRO A 223 15.52 3.09 0.54
N PHE A 224 15.11 4.22 -0.04
CA PHE A 224 16.04 5.02 -0.83
C PHE A 224 16.98 5.87 0.02
N VAL A 225 16.57 6.24 1.25
CA VAL A 225 17.49 6.82 2.24
C VAL A 225 18.59 5.84 2.65
N LYS A 226 18.28 4.55 2.80
CA LYS A 226 19.28 3.49 3.05
C LYS A 226 20.33 3.47 1.92
N VAL A 227 19.89 3.52 0.67
CA VAL A 227 20.80 3.57 -0.49
C VAL A 227 21.67 4.83 -0.48
N LEU A 228 21.06 6.00 -0.29
CA LEU A 228 21.79 7.28 -0.27
C LEU A 228 22.84 7.33 0.84
N ASP A 229 22.48 6.89 2.04
CA ASP A 229 23.39 6.90 3.19
C ASP A 229 24.54 5.90 3.02
N GLN A 230 24.26 4.68 2.55
CA GLN A 230 25.28 3.67 2.31
C GLN A 230 26.26 4.05 1.19
N LYS A 231 25.79 4.73 0.14
CA LYS A 231 26.62 5.07 -1.03
C LYS A 231 27.30 6.43 -0.93
N PHE A 232 26.62 7.41 -0.33
CA PHE A 232 27.06 8.81 -0.33
C PHE A 232 27.23 9.41 1.06
N GLY A 233 26.71 8.77 2.12
CA GLY A 233 26.80 9.23 3.51
C GLY A 233 25.97 10.47 3.77
N ILE A 234 24.82 10.34 4.44
CA ILE A 234 23.96 11.49 4.74
C ILE A 234 24.53 12.28 5.94
N ILE A 235 24.74 13.57 5.75
CA ILE A 235 25.09 14.52 6.82
C ILE A 235 23.80 14.99 7.51
N LYS A 236 22.88 15.56 6.75
CA LYS A 236 21.58 16.06 7.22
C LYS A 236 20.65 16.31 6.03
N GLY A 237 19.34 16.37 6.27
CA GLY A 237 18.40 16.72 5.22
C GLY A 237 16.99 16.99 5.73
N THR A 238 16.16 17.46 4.82
CA THR A 238 14.75 17.70 5.06
C THR A 238 13.92 17.06 3.96
N MET A 239 12.74 16.57 4.32
CA MET A 239 11.78 16.06 3.35
C MET A 239 10.47 16.84 3.39
N THR A 240 9.81 16.92 2.24
CA THR A 240 8.40 17.31 2.12
C THR A 240 7.66 16.18 1.42
N THR A 241 6.53 15.74 1.95
CA THR A 241 5.67 14.81 1.23
C THR A 241 4.43 15.53 0.75
N THR A 242 4.23 15.59 -0.56
CA THR A 242 2.96 15.99 -1.15
C THR A 242 2.09 14.74 -1.17
N HIS A 243 1.14 14.70 -0.24
CA HIS A 243 0.43 13.49 0.11
C HIS A 243 -1.05 13.61 -0.24
N SER A 244 -1.61 12.57 -0.85
CA SER A 244 -3.05 12.44 -1.03
C SER A 244 -3.80 12.61 0.30
N TYR A 245 -5.04 13.10 0.25
CA TYR A 245 -5.84 13.20 1.46
C TYR A 245 -6.18 11.80 2.00
N THR A 246 -6.53 11.71 3.29
CA THR A 246 -6.85 10.44 3.96
C THR A 246 -8.13 10.57 4.78
N GLY A 247 -8.63 9.44 5.31
CA GLY A 247 -9.85 9.43 6.14
C GLY A 247 -9.78 10.23 7.46
N ASP A 248 -8.60 10.65 7.90
CA ASP A 248 -8.42 11.57 9.05
C ASP A 248 -8.85 13.01 8.71
N GLN A 249 -8.86 13.40 7.43
CA GLN A 249 -9.27 14.74 6.99
C GLN A 249 -10.79 14.85 6.80
N ARG A 250 -11.29 16.09 6.75
CA ARG A 250 -12.70 16.38 6.58
C ARG A 250 -13.06 16.66 5.12
N LEU A 251 -14.17 16.10 4.65
CA LEU A 251 -14.68 16.39 3.30
C LEU A 251 -15.11 17.86 3.17
N LEU A 252 -15.81 18.36 4.18
CA LEU A 252 -16.21 19.76 4.36
C LEU A 252 -15.59 20.30 5.65
N ASP A 253 -15.56 21.62 5.82
CA ASP A 253 -15.03 22.24 7.04
C ASP A 253 -15.75 21.69 8.30
N ALA A 254 -15.01 21.05 9.21
CA ALA A 254 -15.56 20.41 10.41
C ALA A 254 -14.51 20.23 11.51
N SER A 255 -14.95 20.01 12.75
CA SER A 255 -14.08 19.88 13.93
C SER A 255 -12.98 18.83 13.76
N HIS A 256 -11.75 19.23 14.05
CA HIS A 256 -10.57 18.37 14.04
C HIS A 256 -9.50 18.95 15.00
N ARG A 257 -8.70 18.08 15.63
CA ARG A 257 -7.65 18.49 16.59
C ARG A 257 -6.53 19.33 15.97
N ASP A 258 -6.20 19.03 14.71
CA ASP A 258 -5.35 19.84 13.85
C ASP A 258 -6.26 20.78 13.05
N LEU A 259 -6.23 22.08 13.37
CA LEU A 259 -7.07 23.11 12.74
C LEU A 259 -6.86 23.22 11.22
N ARG A 260 -5.69 22.84 10.70
CA ARG A 260 -5.46 22.85 9.26
C ARG A 260 -6.21 21.70 8.58
N ARG A 261 -6.25 20.52 9.22
CA ARG A 261 -7.02 19.34 8.75
C ARG A 261 -8.53 19.46 9.00
N ALA A 262 -8.97 20.48 9.72
CA ALA A 262 -10.38 20.82 9.87
C ALA A 262 -10.99 21.37 8.57
N ARG A 263 -10.16 21.85 7.63
CA ARG A 263 -10.59 22.42 6.36
C ARG A 263 -10.89 21.35 5.30
N ALA A 264 -11.81 21.64 4.38
CA ALA A 264 -12.24 20.76 3.30
C ALA A 264 -11.05 20.20 2.50
N ALA A 265 -10.87 18.88 2.54
CA ALA A 265 -9.70 18.19 2.02
C ALA A 265 -9.55 18.30 0.49
N ALA A 266 -10.67 18.23 -0.24
CA ALA A 266 -10.68 18.23 -1.69
C ALA A 266 -10.55 19.63 -2.32
N LEU A 267 -10.38 20.69 -1.51
CA LEU A 267 -10.28 22.07 -1.97
C LEU A 267 -8.96 22.77 -1.57
N ASN A 268 -8.15 22.14 -0.72
CA ASN A 268 -7.01 22.81 -0.09
C ASN A 268 -5.71 22.03 -0.23
N ILE A 269 -4.61 22.76 -0.27
CA ILE A 269 -3.28 22.26 0.11
C ILE A 269 -3.14 22.48 1.61
N VAL A 270 -3.07 21.41 2.41
CA VAL A 270 -3.08 21.47 3.88
C VAL A 270 -1.70 21.11 4.44
N PRO A 271 -0.91 22.08 4.93
CA PRO A 271 0.40 21.79 5.51
C PRO A 271 0.25 21.21 6.91
N THR A 272 0.97 20.13 7.23
CA THR A 272 0.91 19.48 8.55
C THR A 272 2.27 18.90 8.93
N SER A 273 2.49 18.68 10.23
CA SER A 273 3.67 17.98 10.69
C SER A 273 3.61 16.50 10.31
N THR A 274 4.77 15.88 10.12
CA THR A 274 4.88 14.44 9.90
C THR A 274 5.98 13.87 10.79
N GLY A 275 5.72 12.68 11.34
CA GLY A 275 6.72 11.91 12.07
C GLY A 275 7.59 11.05 11.17
N ALA A 276 7.29 10.95 9.86
CA ALA A 276 7.89 9.94 8.98
C ALA A 276 9.41 10.05 8.90
N ALA A 277 9.95 11.26 8.72
CA ALA A 277 11.39 11.51 8.68
C ALA A 277 12.09 11.15 10.00
N LYS A 278 11.45 11.47 11.15
CA LYS A 278 11.96 11.10 12.47
C LYS A 278 11.89 9.58 12.69
N ALA A 279 10.85 8.93 12.16
CA ALA A 279 10.67 7.48 12.24
C ALA A 279 11.70 6.70 11.42
N VAL A 280 12.34 7.31 10.42
CA VAL A 280 13.50 6.69 9.73
C VAL A 280 14.59 6.33 10.74
N ALA A 281 14.81 7.13 11.78
CA ALA A 281 15.80 6.83 12.81
C ALA A 281 15.46 5.59 13.66
N LEU A 282 14.22 5.10 13.64
CA LEU A 282 13.83 3.85 14.32
C LEU A 282 14.29 2.62 13.54
N VAL A 283 14.41 2.74 12.21
CA VAL A 283 14.78 1.64 11.31
C VAL A 283 16.21 1.78 10.75
N LEU A 284 16.78 3.00 10.79
CA LEU A 284 18.15 3.33 10.44
C LEU A 284 18.75 4.21 11.55
N PRO A 285 19.21 3.62 12.68
CA PRO A 285 19.61 4.36 13.88
C PRO A 285 20.74 5.37 13.67
N ASN A 286 21.63 5.13 12.71
CA ASN A 286 22.73 6.02 12.33
C ASN A 286 22.25 7.34 11.70
N LEU A 287 20.96 7.46 11.35
CA LEU A 287 20.32 8.68 10.84
C LEU A 287 19.57 9.47 11.92
N LYS A 288 19.66 9.06 13.20
CA LYS A 288 19.03 9.76 14.31
C LYS A 288 19.46 11.23 14.36
N GLY A 289 18.47 12.12 14.30
CA GLY A 289 18.67 13.57 14.34
C GLY A 289 19.11 14.20 13.01
N LYS A 290 19.33 13.41 11.94
CA LYS A 290 19.79 13.93 10.65
C LYS A 290 18.65 14.34 9.70
N LEU A 291 17.46 13.75 9.86
CA LEU A 291 16.31 13.96 8.97
C LEU A 291 15.12 14.53 9.72
N ASN A 292 14.42 15.48 9.08
CA ASN A 292 13.14 16.02 9.54
C ASN A 292 12.26 16.37 8.32
N GLY A 293 11.01 16.76 8.54
CA GLY A 293 10.16 17.14 7.40
C GLY A 293 8.74 17.55 7.74
N ILE A 294 8.01 17.91 6.68
CA ILE A 294 6.59 18.28 6.72
C ILE A 294 5.80 17.50 5.67
N ALA A 295 4.48 17.56 5.75
CA ALA A 295 3.58 17.06 4.72
C ALA A 295 2.67 18.17 4.20
N LEU A 296 2.36 18.12 2.91
CA LEU A 296 1.35 18.93 2.25
C LEU A 296 0.24 17.98 1.77
N ARG A 297 -0.93 18.00 2.41
CA ARG A 297 -2.07 17.19 1.94
C ARG A 297 -2.71 17.89 0.75
N VAL A 298 -2.94 17.19 -0.35
CA VAL A 298 -3.47 17.78 -1.59
C VAL A 298 -4.76 17.09 -2.06
N PRO A 299 -5.57 17.72 -2.94
CA PRO A 299 -6.82 17.17 -3.48
C PRO A 299 -6.67 15.97 -4.44
N THR A 300 -5.90 14.96 -4.06
CA THR A 300 -5.81 13.67 -4.75
C THR A 300 -6.22 12.55 -3.79
N PRO A 301 -6.99 11.55 -4.26
CA PRO A 301 -7.52 10.49 -3.39
C PRO A 301 -6.50 9.42 -3.05
N ASN A 302 -5.48 9.23 -3.90
CA ASN A 302 -4.43 8.24 -3.71
C ASN A 302 -3.18 8.60 -4.50
N VAL A 303 -2.08 7.93 -4.15
CA VAL A 303 -0.70 8.19 -4.57
C VAL A 303 -0.17 9.48 -3.97
N SER A 304 1.05 9.38 -3.47
CA SER A 304 1.76 10.46 -2.82
C SER A 304 3.21 10.49 -3.32
N VAL A 305 3.89 11.59 -3.05
CA VAL A 305 5.29 11.76 -3.45
C VAL A 305 6.10 12.31 -2.29
N VAL A 306 7.32 11.82 -2.15
CA VAL A 306 8.33 12.34 -1.24
C VAL A 306 9.33 13.16 -2.06
N ASP A 307 9.59 14.36 -1.58
CA ASP A 307 10.71 15.21 -1.97
C ASP A 307 11.73 15.21 -0.83
N LEU A 308 12.89 14.61 -1.05
CA LEU A 308 14.00 14.60 -0.10
C LEU A 308 15.13 15.47 -0.62
N VAL A 309 15.59 16.42 0.21
CA VAL A 309 16.81 17.19 -0.02
C VAL A 309 17.80 16.90 1.10
N VAL A 310 18.98 16.37 0.75
CA VAL A 310 20.02 15.97 1.70
C VAL A 310 21.38 16.52 1.30
N GLN A 311 22.17 16.87 2.31
CA GLN A 311 23.60 17.04 2.16
C GLN A 311 24.30 15.70 2.36
N VAL A 312 25.17 15.33 1.42
CA VAL A 312 25.97 14.10 1.46
C VAL A 312 27.44 14.39 1.68
N SER A 313 28.19 13.45 2.26
CA SER A 313 29.63 13.62 2.51
C SER A 313 30.50 13.24 1.32
N LYS A 314 30.08 12.25 0.53
CA LYS A 314 30.73 11.86 -0.72
C LYS A 314 30.14 12.68 -1.86
N LYS A 315 31.00 13.44 -2.54
CA LYS A 315 30.65 14.18 -3.74
C LYS A 315 30.09 13.26 -4.82
N THR A 316 29.06 13.72 -5.53
CA THR A 316 28.32 12.91 -6.52
C THR A 316 27.72 13.80 -7.62
N PHE A 317 27.08 13.16 -8.59
CA PHE A 317 26.26 13.79 -9.64
C PHE A 317 25.00 12.93 -9.88
N ALA A 318 24.01 13.46 -10.61
CA ALA A 318 22.67 12.87 -10.69
C ALA A 318 22.66 11.44 -11.26
N GLU A 319 23.47 11.18 -12.28
CA GLU A 319 23.59 9.88 -12.92
C GLU A 319 24.21 8.82 -11.99
N GLU A 320 25.18 9.20 -11.14
CA GLU A 320 25.74 8.30 -10.11
C GLU A 320 24.68 7.95 -9.05
N VAL A 321 23.87 8.93 -8.63
CA VAL A 321 22.76 8.71 -7.68
C VAL A 321 21.71 7.78 -8.28
N ASN A 322 21.28 8.03 -9.52
CA ASN A 322 20.31 7.19 -10.22
C ASN A 322 20.86 5.77 -10.45
N ALA A 323 22.14 5.62 -10.80
CA ALA A 323 22.78 4.31 -10.95
C ALA A 323 22.80 3.51 -9.63
N ALA A 324 23.03 4.19 -8.50
CA ALA A 324 22.95 3.55 -7.18
C ALA A 324 21.54 3.02 -6.90
N PHE A 325 20.49 3.78 -7.20
CA PHE A 325 19.11 3.32 -7.04
C PHE A 325 18.76 2.15 -7.94
N ARG A 326 19.17 2.16 -9.21
CA ARG A 326 18.96 1.01 -10.11
C ARG A 326 19.68 -0.23 -9.62
N GLY A 327 20.91 -0.08 -9.13
CA GLY A 327 21.67 -1.16 -8.52
C GLY A 327 20.92 -1.78 -7.36
N ALA A 328 20.40 -0.96 -6.45
CA ALA A 328 19.64 -1.44 -5.29
C ALA A 328 18.30 -2.09 -5.68
N ALA A 329 17.55 -1.46 -6.60
CA ALA A 329 16.27 -1.97 -7.11
C ALA A 329 16.41 -3.31 -7.84
N ALA A 330 17.52 -3.53 -8.55
CA ALA A 330 17.79 -4.81 -9.21
C ALA A 330 18.23 -5.93 -8.24
N ASN A 331 18.70 -5.56 -7.04
CA ASN A 331 19.32 -6.47 -6.07
C ASN A 331 18.62 -6.41 -4.71
N GLU A 332 19.24 -5.80 -3.70
CA GLU A 332 18.84 -5.91 -2.29
C GLU A 332 17.47 -5.27 -1.96
N LEU A 333 16.95 -4.40 -2.82
CA LEU A 333 15.63 -3.77 -2.70
C LEU A 333 14.66 -4.20 -3.80
N LYS A 334 14.91 -5.32 -4.48
CA LYS A 334 14.00 -5.86 -5.50
C LYS A 334 12.59 -6.08 -4.92
N GLY A 335 11.58 -5.51 -5.58
CA GLY A 335 10.18 -5.54 -5.13
C GLY A 335 9.84 -4.53 -4.03
N ILE A 336 10.81 -3.75 -3.55
CA ILE A 336 10.62 -2.70 -2.54
C ILE A 336 10.90 -1.31 -3.14
N LEU A 337 11.93 -1.20 -3.97
CA LEU A 337 12.33 0.02 -4.68
C LEU A 337 12.24 -0.22 -6.19
N ASP A 338 11.79 0.79 -6.92
CA ASP A 338 11.85 0.84 -8.39
C ASP A 338 12.38 2.21 -8.87
N VAL A 339 12.75 2.30 -10.13
CA VAL A 339 13.22 3.54 -10.78
C VAL A 339 12.46 3.75 -12.09
N CYS A 340 11.77 4.88 -12.19
CA CYS A 340 10.99 5.27 -13.36
C CYS A 340 11.71 6.38 -14.15
N ASP A 341 11.86 6.15 -15.45
CA ASP A 341 12.41 7.12 -16.42
C ASP A 341 11.33 7.87 -17.20
N GLU A 342 10.12 7.34 -17.19
CA GLU A 342 9.00 7.93 -17.91
C GLU A 342 8.45 9.14 -17.14
N PRO A 343 8.02 10.21 -17.85
CA PRO A 343 7.46 11.41 -17.24
C PRO A 343 6.02 11.17 -16.78
N LEU A 344 5.84 10.29 -15.79
CA LEU A 344 4.54 9.93 -15.22
C LEU A 344 4.08 10.96 -14.18
N VAL A 345 2.79 10.88 -13.85
CA VAL A 345 2.15 11.65 -12.78
C VAL A 345 1.50 10.70 -11.77
N SER A 346 0.95 11.22 -10.67
CA SER A 346 0.45 10.44 -9.53
C SER A 346 -0.36 9.19 -9.93
N VAL A 347 -1.37 9.31 -10.78
CA VAL A 347 -2.22 8.18 -11.17
C VAL A 347 -1.47 7.04 -11.87
N GLY A 348 -0.33 7.33 -12.50
CA GLY A 348 0.52 6.32 -13.14
C GLY A 348 1.15 5.34 -12.15
N PHE A 349 1.25 5.70 -10.87
CA PHE A 349 1.80 4.84 -9.80
C PHE A 349 0.72 4.14 -8.97
N ARG A 350 -0.55 4.30 -9.32
CA ARG A 350 -1.66 3.62 -8.64
C ARG A 350 -1.51 2.11 -8.77
N CYS A 351 -1.72 1.39 -7.67
CA CYS A 351 -1.50 -0.06 -7.57
C CYS A 351 -0.05 -0.49 -7.84
N SER A 352 0.94 0.40 -7.65
CA SER A 352 2.34 0.00 -7.64
C SER A 352 2.66 -0.87 -6.42
N ASP A 353 3.24 -2.05 -6.65
CA ASP A 353 3.54 -3.04 -5.61
C ASP A 353 4.78 -2.68 -4.77
N VAL A 354 5.62 -1.76 -5.26
CA VAL A 354 6.82 -1.31 -4.55
C VAL A 354 6.48 -0.23 -3.52
N SER A 355 7.34 -0.07 -2.51
CA SER A 355 7.17 0.96 -1.48
C SER A 355 7.57 2.35 -1.97
N SER A 356 8.49 2.39 -2.95
CA SER A 356 9.08 3.62 -3.45
C SER A 356 9.46 3.46 -4.91
N THR A 357 9.03 4.40 -5.75
CA THR A 357 9.46 4.50 -7.15
C THR A 357 10.19 5.82 -7.35
N ILE A 358 11.50 5.77 -7.59
CA ILE A 358 12.33 6.95 -7.85
C ILE A 358 11.97 7.55 -9.20
N ASP A 359 11.71 8.84 -9.23
CA ASP A 359 11.61 9.60 -10.49
C ASP A 359 13.01 10.05 -10.91
N SER A 360 13.65 9.27 -11.78
CA SER A 360 15.06 9.45 -12.14
C SER A 360 15.31 10.80 -12.83
N SER A 361 14.29 11.30 -13.55
CA SER A 361 14.33 12.55 -14.30
C SER A 361 14.35 13.79 -13.41
N LEU A 362 13.90 13.64 -12.16
CA LEU A 362 13.83 14.72 -11.16
C LEU A 362 14.92 14.61 -10.09
N THR A 363 15.85 13.66 -10.21
CA THR A 363 17.05 13.61 -9.37
C THR A 363 17.96 14.79 -9.72
N MET A 364 18.33 15.60 -8.72
CA MET A 364 19.19 16.76 -8.91
C MET A 364 20.36 16.73 -7.95
N VAL A 365 21.51 17.23 -8.40
CA VAL A 365 22.65 17.51 -7.53
C VAL A 365 23.03 18.97 -7.72
N MET A 366 22.99 19.75 -6.64
CA MET A 366 23.39 21.15 -6.63
C MET A 366 24.77 21.27 -5.96
N GLY A 367 25.70 21.94 -6.64
CA GLY A 367 27.11 21.83 -6.29
C GLY A 367 27.60 20.41 -6.59
N ASP A 368 28.13 19.73 -5.58
CA ASP A 368 28.50 18.32 -5.65
C ASP A 368 28.06 17.52 -4.41
N ASP A 369 27.38 18.16 -3.46
CA ASP A 369 27.06 17.60 -2.15
C ASP A 369 25.58 17.77 -1.72
N MET A 370 24.76 18.52 -2.48
CA MET A 370 23.35 18.73 -2.19
C MET A 370 22.48 17.92 -3.15
N VAL A 371 21.96 16.78 -2.69
CA VAL A 371 21.18 15.84 -3.50
C VAL A 371 19.70 16.02 -3.22
N LYS A 372 18.92 16.14 -4.29
CA LYS A 372 17.45 16.11 -4.27
C LYS A 372 16.97 14.84 -4.98
N VAL A 373 16.08 14.10 -4.33
CA VAL A 373 15.44 12.89 -4.89
C VAL A 373 13.94 12.97 -4.73
N ILE A 374 13.23 12.66 -5.80
CA ILE A 374 11.77 12.54 -5.82
C ILE A 374 11.39 11.06 -5.88
N ALA A 375 10.48 10.63 -5.01
CA ALA A 375 10.02 9.25 -4.95
C ALA A 375 8.50 9.17 -4.79
N TRP A 376 7.85 8.51 -5.74
CA TRP A 376 6.42 8.22 -5.72
C TRP A 376 6.11 6.98 -4.89
N TYR A 377 4.89 6.93 -4.35
CA TYR A 377 4.36 5.75 -3.67
C TYR A 377 2.84 5.76 -3.66
N ASP A 378 2.24 4.60 -3.95
CA ASP A 378 0.84 4.37 -3.63
C ASP A 378 0.72 4.19 -2.10
N ASN A 379 0.25 5.25 -1.44
CA ASN A 379 0.17 5.29 0.02
C ASN A 379 -0.85 4.30 0.62
N GLU A 380 -1.68 3.66 -0.20
CA GLU A 380 -2.58 2.60 0.22
C GLU A 380 -2.10 1.22 -0.22
N TRP A 381 -1.79 1.03 -1.51
CA TRP A 381 -1.49 -0.28 -2.09
C TRP A 381 -0.09 -0.78 -1.76
N GLY A 382 0.95 -0.02 -2.10
CA GLY A 382 2.34 -0.38 -1.79
C GLY A 382 2.56 -0.57 -0.29
N TYR A 383 1.92 0.27 0.54
CA TYR A 383 1.94 0.09 1.99
C TYR A 383 1.24 -1.21 2.43
N SER A 384 0.07 -1.55 1.85
CA SER A 384 -0.64 -2.79 2.18
C SER A 384 0.15 -4.03 1.76
N GLN A 385 0.89 -3.97 0.64
CA GLN A 385 1.83 -5.03 0.27
C GLN A 385 2.89 -5.22 1.35
N ARG A 386 3.45 -4.14 1.92
CA ARG A 386 4.40 -4.21 3.05
C ARG A 386 3.79 -4.78 4.33
N VAL A 387 2.50 -4.53 4.59
CA VAL A 387 1.79 -5.13 5.73
C VAL A 387 1.71 -6.64 5.55
N VAL A 388 1.40 -7.14 4.35
CA VAL A 388 1.39 -8.58 4.07
C VAL A 388 2.81 -9.17 4.11
N ASP A 389 3.81 -8.48 3.55
CA ASP A 389 5.21 -8.93 3.60
C ASP A 389 5.73 -9.08 5.04
N LEU A 390 5.45 -8.11 5.91
CA LEU A 390 5.85 -8.19 7.32
C LEU A 390 5.08 -9.29 8.06
N ALA A 391 3.80 -9.49 7.76
CA ALA A 391 3.04 -10.61 8.30
C ALA A 391 3.58 -11.98 7.83
N ASP A 392 4.00 -12.10 6.57
CA ASP A 392 4.67 -13.31 6.06
C ASP A 392 6.02 -13.54 6.77
N ILE A 393 6.81 -12.49 7.05
CA ILE A 393 8.03 -12.59 7.86
C ILE A 393 7.72 -13.12 9.27
N VAL A 394 6.67 -12.61 9.91
CA VAL A 394 6.22 -13.10 11.23
C VAL A 394 5.83 -14.58 11.17
N ALA A 395 5.09 -14.99 10.13
CA ALA A 395 4.66 -16.38 9.95
C ALA A 395 5.82 -17.34 9.67
N ASN A 396 6.79 -16.94 8.84
CA ASN A 396 7.95 -17.77 8.52
C ASN A 396 8.92 -17.92 9.69
N ASN A 397 8.88 -17.00 10.66
CA ASN A 397 9.64 -17.06 11.90
C ASN A 397 8.77 -17.49 13.09
N TRP A 398 7.63 -18.12 12.83
CA TRP A 398 6.72 -18.57 13.88
C TRP A 398 7.31 -19.76 14.65
N LYS A 399 7.29 -19.69 15.99
CA LYS A 399 7.85 -20.70 16.90
C LYS A 399 6.76 -21.31 17.79
#